data_AF-A0AAV4XKV3-F1
#
_entry.id   AF-A0AAV4XKV3-F1
#
_cell.length_a   1.000
_cell.length_b   1.000
_cell.length_c   1.000
_cell.angle_alpha   90.00
_cell.angle_beta   90.00
_cell.angle_gamma   90.00
#
_symmetry.space_group_name_H-M   'P 1'
#
loop_
_entity.id
_entity.type
_entity.pdbx_description
1 polymer ?
#
loop_
_entity_poly.entity_id
_entity_poly.type
_entity_poly.pdbx_seq_one_letter_code
_entity_poly.pdbx_strand_id
1 'polypeptide(L)'
;MIFVTIPLEMFWKINVQWKAGNAACKIMFYMRTFGPYLSSTLVACISLDKYFAIVYPMKFINARRRSKIMLGAAWVISIICSIPQSIIHHVEHHPEFSQFMQCVNHNFFPTPYHELAYDMFLLNNRLRSPFVHHSIL
;
A
#
# COMPACT_ATOMS: atom_id res chain seq x y z
N MET A 1 -5.39 8.73 7.10
CA MET A 1 -5.03 8.03 5.85
C MET A 1 -6.21 7.96 4.89
N ILE A 2 -7.37 7.47 5.32
CA ILE A 2 -8.60 7.38 4.50
C ILE A 2 -8.98 8.71 3.81
N PHE A 3 -8.90 9.83 4.54
CA PHE A 3 -9.21 11.16 4.00
C PHE A 3 -8.32 11.58 2.81
N VAL A 4 -7.08 11.06 2.74
CA VAL A 4 -6.15 11.37 1.64
C VAL A 4 -6.29 10.35 0.51
N THR A 5 -6.42 9.06 0.86
CA THR A 5 -6.48 7.99 -0.14
C THR A 5 -7.78 8.01 -0.92
N ILE A 6 -8.93 8.30 -0.32
CA ILE A 6 -10.23 8.33 -1.02
C ILE A 6 -10.30 9.35 -2.17
N PRO A 7 -10.00 10.65 -1.97
CA PRO A 7 -10.03 11.61 -3.08
C PRO A 7 -8.97 11.30 -4.13
N LEU A 8 -7.83 10.73 -3.73
CA LEU A 8 -6.78 10.27 -4.64
C LEU A 8 -7.26 9.09 -5.50
N GLU A 9 -7.99 8.12 -4.92
CA GLU A 9 -8.67 7.06 -5.67
C GLU A 9 -9.69 7.61 -6.65
N MET A 10 -10.49 8.56 -6.19
CA MET A 10 -11.55 9.15 -6.99
C MET A 10 -10.98 9.92 -8.18
N PHE A 11 -9.94 10.70 -7.96
CA PHE A 11 -9.23 11.42 -9.01
C PHE A 11 -8.64 10.45 -10.04
N TRP A 12 -7.98 9.37 -9.60
CA TRP A 12 -7.44 8.34 -10.48
C TRP A 12 -8.52 7.63 -11.31
N LYS A 13 -9.67 7.33 -10.70
CA LYS A 13 -10.77 6.66 -11.42
C LYS A 13 -11.47 7.56 -12.44
N ILE A 14 -11.53 8.87 -12.18
CA ILE A 14 -12.08 9.85 -13.11
C ILE A 14 -11.08 10.10 -14.26
N ASN A 15 -9.78 10.15 -13.96
CA ASN A 15 -8.73 10.33 -14.94
C ASN A 15 -8.27 8.96 -15.47
N VAL A 16 -8.91 8.49 -16.54
CA VAL A 16 -8.55 7.21 -17.20
C VAL A 16 -7.07 7.17 -17.63
N GLN A 17 -6.45 8.35 -17.86
CA GLN A 17 -5.04 8.50 -18.22
C GLN A 17 -4.19 9.08 -17.08
N TRP A 18 -3.01 8.48 -16.85
CA TRP A 18 -2.01 8.98 -15.90
C TRP A 18 -1.10 10.06 -16.49
N LYS A 19 -1.27 11.32 -16.08
CA LYS A 19 -0.41 12.42 -16.54
C LYS A 19 0.59 12.93 -15.49
N ALA A 20 0.54 12.40 -14.27
CA ALA A 20 1.34 12.90 -13.14
C ALA A 20 2.77 12.34 -13.07
N GLY A 21 3.15 11.45 -14.01
CA GLY A 21 4.51 10.89 -14.11
C GLY A 21 4.81 9.75 -13.12
N ASN A 22 5.99 9.14 -13.26
CA ASN A 22 6.34 7.91 -12.53
C ASN A 22 6.44 8.12 -11.00
N ALA A 23 7.03 9.24 -10.55
CA ALA A 23 7.18 9.53 -9.13
C ALA A 23 5.82 9.60 -8.39
N ALA A 24 4.84 10.26 -8.99
CA ALA A 24 3.50 10.35 -8.42
C ALA A 24 2.81 8.97 -8.34
N CYS A 25 3.07 8.07 -9.31
CA CYS A 25 2.46 6.73 -9.37
C CYS A 25 2.95 5.92 -8.17
N LYS A 26 4.26 5.94 -7.93
CA LYS A 26 4.88 5.30 -6.76
C LYS A 26 4.39 5.88 -5.44
N ILE A 27 4.28 7.20 -5.33
CA ILE A 27 3.79 7.87 -4.11
C ILE A 27 2.32 7.51 -3.82
N MET A 28 1.48 7.49 -4.86
CA MET A 28 0.07 7.11 -4.71
C MET A 28 -0.05 5.69 -4.15
N PHE A 29 0.61 4.71 -4.76
CA PHE A 29 0.56 3.31 -4.30
C PHE A 29 1.22 3.11 -2.94
N TYR A 30 2.28 3.87 -2.63
CA TYR A 30 2.86 3.92 -1.29
C TYR A 30 1.83 4.37 -0.26
N MET A 31 1.13 5.49 -0.50
CA MET A 31 0.12 6.02 0.42
C MET A 31 -1.10 5.10 0.57
N ARG A 32 -1.55 4.48 -0.53
CA ARG A 32 -2.65 3.48 -0.52
C ARG A 32 -2.36 2.33 0.43
N THR A 33 -1.10 1.91 0.50
CA THR A 33 -0.68 0.71 1.22
C THR A 33 -0.19 1.00 2.64
N PHE A 34 0.52 2.13 2.81
CA PHE A 34 1.08 2.55 4.09
C PHE A 34 0.01 2.76 5.17
N GLY A 35 -1.13 3.36 4.83
CA GLY A 35 -2.16 3.65 5.80
C GLY A 35 -2.75 2.41 6.49
N PRO A 36 -3.24 1.42 5.72
CA PRO A 36 -3.72 0.15 6.26
C PRO A 36 -2.65 -0.60 7.07
N TYR A 37 -1.40 -0.65 6.60
CA TYR A 37 -0.31 -1.29 7.33
C TYR A 37 -0.04 -0.63 8.67
N LEU A 38 0.07 0.71 8.70
CA LEU A 38 0.25 1.46 9.94
C LEU A 38 -0.91 1.22 10.92
N SER A 39 -2.15 1.25 10.43
CA SER A 39 -3.31 0.97 11.28
C SER A 39 -3.26 -0.43 11.89
N SER A 40 -2.93 -1.46 11.11
CA SER A 40 -2.84 -2.83 11.59
C SER A 40 -1.74 -3.01 12.63
N THR A 41 -0.54 -2.49 12.35
CA THR A 41 0.59 -2.60 13.29
C THR A 41 0.34 -1.82 14.58
N LEU A 42 -0.30 -0.64 14.51
CA LEU A 42 -0.71 0.11 15.70
C LEU A 42 -1.72 -0.66 16.56
N VAL A 43 -2.72 -1.29 15.96
CA VAL A 43 -3.71 -2.12 16.69
C VAL A 43 -3.04 -3.31 17.35
N ALA A 44 -2.10 -3.96 16.67
CA ALA A 44 -1.29 -5.03 17.25
C ALA A 44 -0.48 -4.53 18.47
N CYS A 45 0.15 -3.35 18.37
CA CYS A 45 0.87 -2.74 19.48
C CYS A 45 -0.03 -2.43 20.68
N ILE A 46 -1.23 -1.88 20.45
CA ILE A 46 -2.20 -1.60 21.53
C ILE A 46 -2.62 -2.90 22.23
N SER A 47 -2.83 -3.97 21.46
CA SER A 47 -3.24 -5.27 21.99
C SER A 47 -2.14 -5.89 22.85
N LEU A 48 -0.88 -5.81 22.39
CA LEU A 48 0.29 -6.25 23.14
C LEU A 48 0.50 -5.43 24.43
N ASP A 49 0.34 -4.11 24.37
CA ASP A 49 0.48 -3.22 25.54
C ASP A 49 -0.53 -3.60 26.64
N LYS A 50 -1.80 -3.83 26.27
CA LYS A 50 -2.83 -4.33 27.18
C LYS A 50 -2.51 -5.71 27.76
N TYR A 51 -2.02 -6.63 26.92
CA TYR A 51 -1.61 -7.96 27.38
C TYR A 51 -0.50 -7.86 28.43
N PHE A 52 0.53 -7.04 28.18
CA PHE A 52 1.61 -6.85 29.14
C PHE A 52 1.15 -6.17 30.42
N ALA A 53 0.21 -5.22 30.36
CA ALA A 53 -0.32 -4.56 31.56
C ALA A 53 -1.05 -5.53 32.50
N ILE A 54 -1.68 -6.57 31.95
CA ILE A 54 -2.41 -7.60 32.73
C ILE A 54 -1.44 -8.62 33.32
N VAL A 55 -0.50 -9.15 32.51
CA VAL A 55 0.39 -10.24 32.94
C VAL A 55 1.55 -9.73 33.80
N TYR A 56 2.05 -8.53 33.52
CA TYR A 56 3.19 -7.94 34.21
C TYR A 56 2.81 -6.53 34.71
N PRO A 57 2.45 -6.35 36.00
CA PRO A 57 2.16 -5.04 36.57
C PRO A 57 3.45 -4.19 36.62
N MET A 58 3.79 -3.57 35.49
CA MET A 58 4.98 -2.76 35.31
C MET A 58 4.78 -1.35 35.87
N LYS A 59 5.83 -0.77 36.45
CA LYS A 59 5.84 0.64 36.85
C LYS A 59 5.53 1.54 35.63
N PHE A 60 4.65 2.53 35.81
CA PHE A 60 4.16 3.44 34.76
C PHE A 60 5.25 4.05 33.86
N ILE A 61 6.42 4.36 34.42
CA ILE A 61 7.58 4.92 33.70
C ILE A 61 8.12 3.92 32.66
N ASN A 62 8.22 2.64 33.01
CA ASN A 62 8.72 1.59 32.11
C ASN A 62 7.69 1.25 31.04
N ALA A 63 6.39 1.27 31.38
CA ALA A 63 5.31 1.12 30.42
C ALA A 63 5.37 2.20 29.33
N ARG A 64 5.44 3.48 29.71
CA ARG A 64 5.51 4.60 28.75
C ARG A 64 6.73 4.52 27.83
N ARG A 65 7.89 4.09 28.33
CA ARG A 65 9.09 3.89 27.50
C ARG A 65 8.88 2.76 26.49
N ARG A 66 8.30 1.63 26.90
CA ARG A 66 7.98 0.51 26.01
C ARG A 66 6.96 0.90 24.94
N SER A 67 5.87 1.57 25.29
CA SER A 67 4.86 1.99 24.32
C SER A 67 5.44 2.95 23.27
N LYS A 68 6.38 3.85 23.66
CA LYS A 68 7.12 4.68 22.70
C LYS A 68 8.00 3.87 21.74
N ILE A 69 8.72 2.86 22.25
CA ILE A 69 9.55 1.96 21.42
C ILE A 69 8.67 1.15 20.47
N MET A 70 7.55 0.59 20.96
CA MET A 70 6.59 -0.17 20.15
C MET A 70 5.96 0.70 19.07
N LEU A 71 5.62 1.95 19.38
CA LEU A 71 5.14 2.90 18.39
C LEU A 71 6.20 3.17 17.32
N GLY A 72 7.45 3.41 17.72
CA GLY A 72 8.55 3.58 16.77
C GLY A 72 8.74 2.36 15.85
N ALA A 73 8.72 1.16 16.44
CA ALA A 73 8.79 -0.10 15.68
C ALA A 73 7.61 -0.25 14.73
N ALA A 74 6.39 0.10 15.14
CA ALA A 74 5.22 0.04 14.29
C ALA A 74 5.38 0.90 13.03
N TRP A 75 5.82 2.15 13.18
CA TRP A 75 6.10 3.02 12.06
C TRP A 75 7.16 2.45 11.11
N VAL A 76 8.27 1.93 11.65
CA VAL A 76 9.35 1.35 10.84
C VAL A 76 8.86 0.13 10.06
N ILE A 77 8.17 -0.80 10.73
CA ILE A 77 7.61 -2.00 10.09
C ILE A 77 6.65 -1.62 8.98
N SER A 78 5.74 -0.67 9.23
CA SER A 78 4.78 -0.23 8.22
C SER A 78 5.44 0.44 7.02
N ILE A 79 6.51 1.22 7.22
CA ILE A 79 7.29 1.80 6.12
C ILE A 79 7.93 0.69 5.29
N ILE A 80 8.64 -0.24 5.93
CA ILE A 80 9.33 -1.35 5.26
C ILE A 80 8.36 -2.20 4.43
N CYS A 81 7.20 -2.55 4.98
CA CYS A 81 6.18 -3.33 4.27
C CYS A 81 5.55 -2.57 3.09
N SER A 82 5.60 -1.23 3.09
CA SER A 82 4.97 -0.41 2.03
C SER A 82 5.91 -0.08 0.86
N ILE A 83 7.22 -0.19 1.06
CA ILE A 83 8.24 0.02 0.01
C ILE A 83 8.12 -0.93 -1.19
N PRO A 84 7.95 -2.27 -1.03
CA PRO A 84 7.92 -3.15 -2.20
C PRO A 84 6.78 -2.79 -3.17
N GLN A 85 5.63 -2.40 -2.63
CA GLN A 85 4.47 -1.95 -3.42
C GLN A 85 4.77 -0.72 -4.27
N SER A 86 5.57 0.22 -3.77
CA SER A 86 5.92 1.44 -4.52
C SER A 86 6.97 1.20 -5.60
N ILE A 87 7.77 0.15 -5.50
CA ILE A 87 8.80 -0.20 -6.49
C ILE A 87 8.18 -0.95 -7.68
N ILE A 88 7.25 -1.86 -7.40
CA ILE A 88 6.61 -2.72 -8.39
C ILE A 88 5.72 -1.91 -9.36
N HIS A 89 5.00 -0.91 -8.84
CA HIS A 89 4.15 -0.06 -9.68
C HIS A 89 4.98 0.98 -10.43
N HIS A 90 4.74 1.06 -11.73
CA HIS A 90 5.45 1.96 -12.63
C HIS A 90 4.51 2.43 -13.74
N VAL A 91 4.91 3.50 -14.44
CA VAL A 91 4.14 4.05 -15.54
C VAL A 91 4.55 3.36 -16.83
N GLU A 92 3.58 2.80 -17.53
CA GLU A 92 3.74 2.16 -18.83
C GLU A 92 2.83 2.80 -19.88
N HIS A 93 3.24 2.67 -21.13
CA HIS A 93 2.51 3.15 -22.29
C HIS A 93 1.69 2.03 -22.93
N HIS A 94 0.56 2.39 -23.51
CA HIS A 94 -0.24 1.44 -24.28
C HIS A 94 0.49 1.03 -25.57
N PRO A 95 0.53 -0.28 -25.93
CA PRO A 95 1.22 -0.75 -27.14
C PRO A 95 0.62 -0.19 -28.43
N GLU A 96 -0.68 0.09 -28.45
CA GLU A 96 -1.41 0.60 -29.63
C GLU A 96 -1.52 2.13 -29.67
N PHE A 97 -1.51 2.80 -28.50
CA PHE A 97 -1.69 4.26 -28.38
C PHE A 97 -0.61 4.86 -27.47
N SER A 98 0.49 5.33 -28.06
CA SER A 98 1.65 5.88 -27.32
C SER A 98 1.34 7.08 -26.43
N GLN A 99 0.21 7.76 -26.68
CA GLN A 99 -0.26 8.90 -25.89
C GLN A 99 -0.97 8.48 -24.59
N PHE A 100 -1.33 7.20 -24.44
CA PHE A 100 -2.04 6.69 -23.27
C PHE A 100 -1.04 6.10 -22.26
N MET A 101 -1.05 6.67 -21.06
CA MET A 101 -0.14 6.33 -19.96
C MET A 101 -0.95 5.75 -18.81
N GLN A 102 -0.50 4.65 -18.24
CA GLN A 102 -1.15 4.01 -17.11
C GLN A 102 -0.11 3.61 -16.05
N CYS A 103 -0.51 3.64 -14.77
CA CYS A 103 0.30 3.17 -13.65
C CYS A 103 -0.10 1.72 -13.38
N VAL A 104 0.78 0.78 -13.77
CA VAL A 104 0.53 -0.68 -13.76
C VAL A 104 1.66 -1.42 -13.04
N ASN A 105 1.45 -2.70 -12.73
CA ASN A 105 2.45 -3.62 -12.17
C ASN A 105 2.95 -4.65 -13.19
N HIS A 106 2.37 -4.70 -14.39
CA HIS A 106 2.68 -5.71 -15.41
C HIS A 106 4.12 -5.56 -15.92
N ASN A 107 4.75 -6.67 -16.35
CA ASN A 107 6.12 -6.69 -16.91
C ASN A 107 7.26 -6.42 -15.90
N PHE A 108 6.98 -6.25 -14.60
CA PHE A 108 8.02 -6.18 -13.56
C PHE A 108 8.60 -7.57 -13.21
N PHE A 109 7.78 -8.62 -13.29
CA PHE A 109 8.20 -10.00 -13.01
C PHE A 109 8.45 -10.76 -14.33
N PRO A 110 9.58 -11.47 -14.47
CA PRO A 110 9.92 -12.21 -15.70
C PRO A 110 9.02 -13.43 -15.94
N THR A 111 8.25 -13.87 -14.94
CA THR A 111 7.40 -15.07 -15.01
C THR A 111 5.95 -14.75 -14.64
N PRO A 112 4.96 -15.19 -15.44
CA PRO A 112 3.53 -14.89 -15.25
C PRO A 112 2.94 -15.49 -13.96
N TYR A 113 3.54 -16.58 -13.44
CA TYR A 113 3.11 -17.20 -12.19
C TYR A 113 3.37 -16.34 -10.95
N HIS A 114 4.45 -15.56 -10.95
CA HIS A 114 4.78 -14.66 -9.83
C HIS A 114 3.85 -13.45 -9.78
N GLU A 115 3.49 -12.92 -10.94
CA GLU A 115 2.52 -11.83 -11.06
C GLU A 115 1.13 -12.29 -10.61
N LEU A 116 0.69 -13.46 -11.08
CA LEU A 116 -0.59 -14.04 -10.67
C LEU A 116 -0.64 -14.36 -9.18
N ALA A 117 0.44 -14.92 -8.62
CA ALA A 117 0.53 -15.20 -7.19
C ALA A 117 0.51 -13.93 -6.34
N TYR A 118 1.13 -12.85 -6.81
CA TYR A 118 1.13 -11.56 -6.13
C TYR A 118 -0.27 -10.91 -6.13
N ASP A 119 -0.95 -10.94 -7.26
CA ASP A 119 -2.35 -10.49 -7.38
C ASP A 119 -3.30 -11.36 -6.54
N MET A 120 -3.04 -12.67 -6.47
CA MET A 120 -3.77 -13.61 -5.61
C MET A 120 -3.49 -13.43 -4.11
N PHE A 121 -2.32 -12.91 -3.73
CA PHE A 121 -2.02 -12.60 -2.34
C PHE A 121 -2.67 -11.28 -1.89
N LEU A 122 -2.85 -10.35 -2.82
CA LEU A 122 -3.49 -9.03 -2.60
C LEU A 122 -5.03 -9.06 -2.72
N LEU A 123 -5.63 -10.25 -2.75
CA LEU A 123 -6.98 -10.58 -3.25
C LEU A 123 -8.19 -10.04 -2.46
N ASN A 124 -8.11 -8.85 -1.86
CA ASN A 124 -9.30 -8.14 -1.35
C ASN A 124 -9.36 -6.64 -1.69
N ASN A 125 -8.52 -6.16 -2.63
CA ASN A 125 -8.79 -4.89 -3.30
C ASN A 125 -9.35 -5.12 -4.71
N ARG A 126 -10.65 -5.47 -4.69
CA ARG A 126 -11.70 -4.85 -5.48
C ARG A 126 -11.41 -4.77 -6.99
N LEU A 127 -11.84 -5.83 -7.69
CA LEU A 127 -12.24 -5.86 -9.10
C LEU A 127 -11.27 -5.13 -10.01
N ARG A 128 -10.42 -5.92 -10.71
CA ARG A 128 -9.95 -5.65 -12.08
C ARG A 128 -10.77 -4.50 -12.64
N SER A 129 -10.25 -3.28 -12.57
CA SER A 129 -10.97 -2.10 -13.05
C SER A 129 -11.35 -2.48 -14.47
N PRO A 130 -12.64 -2.71 -14.78
CA PRO A 130 -13.03 -3.31 -16.06
C PRO A 130 -12.50 -2.50 -17.24
N PHE A 131 -12.16 -1.24 -16.99
CA PHE A 131 -11.45 -0.32 -17.86
C PHE A 131 -10.09 -0.83 -18.37
N VAL A 132 -9.22 -1.43 -17.56
CA VAL A 132 -7.87 -1.83 -18.02
C VAL A 132 -7.94 -3.00 -19.00
N HIS A 133 -8.90 -3.93 -18.84
CA HIS A 133 -9.04 -5.06 -19.76
C HIS A 133 -9.81 -4.72 -21.05
N HIS A 134 -10.60 -3.65 -21.05
CA HIS A 134 -11.31 -3.17 -22.24
C HIS A 134 -10.50 -2.13 -23.04
N SER A 135 -9.39 -1.63 -22.49
CA SER A 135 -8.51 -0.68 -23.18
C SER A 135 -7.28 -1.33 -23.81
N ILE A 136 -6.98 -2.59 -23.46
CA ILE A 136 -5.81 -3.38 -23.96
C ILE A 136 -6.23 -4.43 -25.01
N LEU A 137 -7.51 -4.48 -25.38
CA LEU A 137 -8.06 -5.31 -26.46
C LEU A 137 -8.71 -4.41 -27.52
#